data_AF-A0A4U9VWS6-F1
#
_entry.id   AF-A0A4U9VWS6-F1
#
_cell.length_a   1.000
_cell.length_b   1.000
_cell.length_c   1.000
_cell.angle_alpha   90.00
_cell.angle_beta   90.00
_cell.angle_gamma   90.00
#
_symmetry.space_group_name_H-M   'P 1'
#
loop_
_entity.id
_entity.type
_entity.pdbx_description
1 polymer ?
#
loop_
_entity_poly.entity_id
_entity_poly.type
_entity_poly.pdbx_seq_one_letter_code
_entity_poly.pdbx_strand_id
1 'polypeptide(L)'
;MLATPIAYPQRVTLIPNSGVQFLDFSLTPVMDAERPGKFVRQTANGPLLRLNYHAAKDRYFLPVAPGEPAEMVRPEFSFPLEQSLRLLDRVWLPLPFLRFNPPNSFLSGPDNWARIQIIRLDQPDRQGHTLRITLAFDTQVYPAGHENQQLAPNQQDIATRAELCASAP
;
A
#
# COMPACT_ATOMS: atom_id res chain seq x y z
N MET A 1 -19.09 -10.79 -11.97
CA MET A 1 -18.66 -11.87 -11.05
C MET A 1 -17.16 -11.74 -10.88
N LEU A 2 -16.65 -11.51 -9.66
CA LEU A 2 -15.21 -11.42 -9.40
C LEU A 2 -14.59 -12.83 -9.37
N ALA A 3 -13.31 -12.96 -9.72
CA ALA A 3 -12.59 -14.22 -9.67
C ALA A 3 -12.50 -14.77 -8.24
N THR A 4 -12.39 -16.09 -8.10
CA THR A 4 -12.22 -16.71 -6.77
C THR A 4 -10.86 -16.29 -6.19
N PRO A 5 -10.80 -15.77 -4.94
CA PRO A 5 -9.54 -15.44 -4.28
C PRO A 5 -8.66 -16.68 -4.14
N ILE A 6 -7.35 -16.53 -4.33
CA ILE A 6 -6.37 -17.58 -4.03
C ILE A 6 -5.57 -17.21 -2.78
N ALA A 7 -5.23 -18.23 -1.99
CA ALA A 7 -4.32 -18.05 -0.88
C ALA A 7 -2.89 -17.95 -1.43
N TYR A 8 -2.29 -16.76 -1.34
CA TYR A 8 -0.91 -16.55 -1.74
C TYR A 8 0.05 -17.04 -0.65
N PRO A 9 1.19 -17.66 -1.02
CA PRO A 9 2.30 -17.87 -0.10
C PRO A 9 2.88 -16.52 0.38
N GLN A 10 3.68 -16.55 1.45
CA GLN A 10 4.34 -15.34 1.99
C GLN A 10 5.20 -14.60 0.96
N ARG A 11 5.69 -15.32 -0.06
CA ARG A 11 6.50 -14.79 -1.15
C ARG A 11 5.87 -15.14 -2.50
N VAL A 12 5.58 -14.12 -3.28
CA VAL A 12 5.06 -14.27 -4.64
C VAL A 12 6.12 -13.76 -5.61
N THR A 13 6.41 -14.57 -6.62
CA THR A 13 7.35 -14.21 -7.69
C THR A 13 6.62 -13.42 -8.77
N LEU A 14 7.20 -12.28 -9.15
CA LEU A 14 6.76 -11.55 -10.33
C LEU A 14 7.42 -12.12 -11.59
N ILE A 15 6.63 -12.39 -12.62
CA ILE A 15 7.10 -13.01 -13.86
C ILE A 15 7.55 -11.91 -14.82
N PRO A 16 8.84 -11.84 -15.18
CA PRO A 16 9.34 -10.79 -16.05
C PRO A 16 8.74 -10.89 -17.46
N ASN A 17 8.44 -9.73 -18.06
CA ASN A 17 7.85 -9.59 -19.40
C ASN A 17 6.53 -10.34 -19.59
N SER A 18 5.72 -10.49 -18.53
CA SER A 18 4.37 -11.03 -18.63
C SER A 18 3.31 -9.97 -18.97
N GLY A 19 3.71 -8.72 -19.14
CA GLY A 19 2.82 -7.57 -19.23
C GLY A 19 2.39 -7.16 -17.82
N VAL A 20 1.10 -7.30 -17.50
CA VAL A 20 0.58 -6.96 -16.17
C VAL A 20 0.24 -8.22 -15.38
N GLN A 21 0.83 -8.36 -14.20
CA GLN A 21 0.52 -9.43 -13.26
C GLN A 21 -0.40 -8.91 -12.15
N PHE A 22 -1.56 -9.56 -12.01
CA PHE A 22 -2.56 -9.22 -10.99
C PHE A 22 -2.44 -10.14 -9.76
N LEU A 23 -2.53 -9.56 -8.57
CA LEU A 23 -2.64 -10.28 -7.30
C LEU A 23 -3.88 -9.85 -6.54
N ASP A 24 -4.67 -10.82 -6.12
CA ASP A 24 -6.06 -10.63 -5.75
C ASP A 24 -6.34 -11.15 -4.33
N PHE A 25 -6.61 -10.25 -3.40
CA PHE A 25 -6.79 -10.55 -1.98
C PHE A 25 -8.21 -10.24 -1.53
N SER A 26 -8.76 -11.08 -0.64
CA SER A 26 -10.00 -10.79 0.06
C SER A 26 -9.71 -10.55 1.53
N LEU A 27 -10.30 -9.50 2.12
CA LEU A 27 -10.19 -9.24 3.55
C LEU A 27 -11.42 -8.50 4.10
N THR A 28 -11.60 -8.58 5.42
CA THR A 28 -12.53 -7.75 6.18
C THR A 28 -11.70 -6.82 7.07
N PRO A 29 -11.74 -5.49 6.84
CA PRO A 29 -11.01 -4.55 7.67
C PRO A 29 -11.63 -4.45 9.07
N VAL A 30 -10.79 -4.30 10.08
CA VAL A 30 -11.25 -3.94 11.42
C VAL A 30 -11.59 -2.45 11.41
N MET A 31 -12.89 -2.15 11.53
CA MET A 31 -13.38 -0.78 11.62
C MET A 31 -13.45 -0.37 13.09
N ASP A 32 -12.61 0.59 13.49
CA ASP A 32 -12.70 1.21 14.81
C ASP A 32 -13.48 2.53 14.71
N ALA A 33 -14.76 2.50 15.09
CA ALA A 33 -15.62 3.67 15.08
C ALA A 33 -15.21 4.70 16.15
N GLU A 34 -14.62 4.24 17.25
CA GLU A 34 -14.17 5.09 18.36
C GLU A 34 -12.83 5.77 18.04
N ARG A 35 -12.04 5.21 17.12
CA ARG A 35 -10.74 5.75 16.69
C ARG A 35 -10.67 5.94 15.17
N PRO A 36 -11.41 6.91 14.62
CA PRO A 36 -11.25 7.30 13.23
C PRO A 36 -9.85 7.86 12.96
N GLY A 37 -9.44 7.85 11.69
CA GLY A 37 -8.19 8.47 11.26
C GLY A 37 -8.19 9.95 11.62
N LYS A 38 -7.14 10.40 12.29
CA LYS A 38 -6.94 11.80 12.68
C LYS A 38 -5.90 12.46 11.80
N PHE A 39 -6.14 13.72 11.45
CA PHE A 39 -5.27 14.45 10.53
C PHE A 39 -5.07 15.89 10.98
N VAL A 40 -3.95 16.47 10.55
CA VAL A 40 -3.61 17.89 10.71
C VAL A 40 -3.11 18.44 9.37
N ARG A 41 -3.32 19.72 9.08
CA ARG A 41 -2.65 20.37 7.94
C ARG A 41 -1.25 20.79 8.32
N GLN A 42 -0.27 20.57 7.44
CA GLN A 42 1.09 21.03 7.67
C GLN A 42 1.20 22.57 7.64
N THR A 43 0.44 23.21 6.75
CA THR A 43 0.31 24.67 6.62
C THR A 43 -1.12 25.00 6.20
N ALA A 44 -1.52 26.28 6.21
CA ALA A 44 -2.90 26.70 5.88
C ALA A 44 -3.44 26.09 4.56
N ASN A 45 -2.56 25.96 3.55
CA ASN A 45 -2.84 25.37 2.24
C ASN A 45 -2.00 24.10 1.96
N GLY A 46 -1.41 23.51 2.99
CA GLY A 46 -0.52 22.36 2.90
C GLY A 46 -1.26 21.02 2.85
N PRO A 47 -0.52 19.92 2.66
CA PRO A 47 -1.09 18.58 2.67
C PRO A 47 -1.67 18.21 4.04
N LEU A 48 -2.62 17.27 4.04
CA LEU A 48 -3.10 16.61 5.26
C LEU A 48 -2.13 15.51 5.67
N LEU A 49 -1.67 15.56 6.92
CA LEU A 49 -0.81 14.55 7.53
C LEU A 49 -1.64 13.68 8.46
N ARG A 50 -1.54 12.35 8.30
CA ARG A 50 -2.19 11.39 9.20
C ARG A 50 -1.42 11.31 10.51
N LEU A 51 -2.12 11.37 11.63
CA LEU A 51 -1.57 11.28 12.97
C LEU A 51 -1.57 9.84 13.49
N ASN A 52 -0.55 9.50 14.28
CA ASN A 52 -0.45 8.23 15.00
C ASN A 52 -0.93 8.42 16.44
N TYR A 53 -1.83 7.54 16.89
CA TYR A 53 -2.33 7.54 18.26
C TYR A 53 -1.40 6.73 19.17
N HIS A 54 -0.99 7.32 20.30
CA HIS A 54 -0.09 6.69 21.25
C HIS A 54 -0.83 6.36 22.56
N ALA A 55 -1.32 5.12 22.68
CA ALA A 55 -2.24 4.72 23.75
C ALA A 55 -1.74 5.00 25.17
N ALA A 56 -0.46 4.74 25.46
CA ALA A 56 0.11 4.96 26.80
C ALA A 56 0.13 6.44 27.23
N LYS A 57 0.13 7.38 26.28
CA LYS A 57 0.18 8.83 26.53
C LYS A 57 -1.15 9.52 26.25
N ASP A 58 -2.13 8.78 25.72
CA ASP A 58 -3.44 9.26 25.25
C ASP A 58 -3.32 10.53 24.36
N ARG A 59 -2.39 10.49 23.40
CA ARG A 59 -1.98 11.64 22.58
C ARG A 59 -1.72 11.24 21.13
N TYR A 60 -1.85 12.23 20.25
CA TYR A 60 -1.56 12.08 18.82
C TYR A 60 -0.21 12.71 18.47
N PHE A 61 0.51 12.04 17.57
CA PHE A 61 1.83 12.45 17.13
C PHE A 61 1.93 12.41 15.60
N LEU A 62 2.76 13.27 15.03
CA LEU A 62 3.15 13.16 13.63
C LEU A 62 4.01 11.91 13.42
N PRO A 63 3.87 11.21 12.27
CA PRO A 63 4.82 10.18 11.87
C PRO A 63 6.18 10.85 11.65
N VAL A 64 7.22 10.36 12.32
CA VAL A 64 8.59 10.86 12.19
C VAL A 64 9.51 9.70 11.83
N ALA A 65 10.64 10.00 11.17
CA ALA A 65 11.63 8.99 10.87
C ALA A 65 12.26 8.45 12.17
N PRO A 66 12.80 7.21 12.17
CA PRO A 66 13.51 6.68 13.33
C PRO A 66 14.64 7.62 13.79
N GLY A 67 14.61 8.01 15.06
CA GLY A 67 15.63 8.90 15.66
C GLY A 67 15.27 10.39 15.65
N GLU A 68 14.18 10.80 15.00
CA GLU A 68 13.70 12.17 15.05
C GLU A 68 12.77 12.41 16.26
N PRO A 69 12.75 13.64 16.81
CA PRO A 69 11.87 13.96 17.93
C PRO A 69 10.40 13.91 17.50
N ALA A 70 9.61 13.11 18.21
CA ALA A 70 8.17 13.01 17.93
C ALA A 70 7.46 14.32 18.32
N GLU A 71 6.75 14.91 17.36
CA GLU A 71 5.93 16.10 17.59
C GLU A 71 4.52 15.71 18.00
N MET A 72 4.09 16.18 19.18
CA MET A 72 2.72 16.00 19.65
C MET A 72 1.81 17.06 19.00
N VAL A 73 0.72 16.61 18.39
CA VAL A 73 -0.19 17.49 17.65
C VAL A 73 -1.64 17.21 18.01
N ARG A 74 -2.46 18.26 18.08
CA ARG A 74 -3.91 18.13 18.24
C ARG A 74 -4.55 17.87 16.87
N PRO A 75 -5.40 16.84 16.72
CA PRO A 75 -6.12 16.62 15.47
C PRO A 75 -6.99 17.82 15.07
N GLU A 76 -6.93 18.20 13.80
CA GLU A 76 -7.83 19.18 13.19
C GLU A 76 -9.01 18.51 12.48
N PHE A 77 -8.75 17.33 11.89
CA PHE A 77 -9.74 16.57 11.13
C PHE A 77 -9.85 15.14 11.62
N SER A 78 -11.02 14.56 11.40
CA SER A 78 -11.37 13.21 11.83
C SER A 78 -12.21 12.53 10.75
N PHE A 79 -11.67 11.48 10.13
CA PHE A 79 -12.35 10.73 9.07
C PHE A 79 -12.33 9.23 9.36
N PRO A 80 -13.47 8.55 9.37
CA PRO A 80 -13.51 7.10 9.51
C PRO A 80 -12.97 6.41 8.26
N LEU A 81 -12.33 5.25 8.44
CA LEU A 81 -11.78 4.45 7.32
C LEU A 81 -12.83 4.15 6.24
N GLU A 82 -14.04 3.83 6.69
CA GLU A 82 -15.18 3.55 5.82
C GLU A 82 -15.49 4.70 4.84
N GLN A 83 -15.26 5.96 5.23
CA GLN A 83 -15.44 7.10 4.31
C GLN A 83 -14.42 7.05 3.17
N SER A 84 -13.14 6.78 3.48
CA SER A 84 -12.10 6.64 2.47
C SER A 84 -12.36 5.45 1.54
N LEU A 85 -12.80 4.32 2.09
CA LEU A 85 -13.13 3.14 1.29
C LEU A 85 -14.28 3.38 0.33
N ARG A 86 -15.31 4.14 0.74
CA ARG A 86 -16.39 4.55 -0.17
C ARG A 86 -15.92 5.48 -1.26
N LEU A 87 -15.07 6.46 -0.93
CA LEU A 87 -14.56 7.43 -1.87
C LEU A 87 -13.65 6.79 -2.94
N LEU A 88 -12.84 5.82 -2.53
CA LEU A 88 -11.82 5.19 -3.36
C LEU A 88 -12.28 3.85 -3.97
N ASP A 89 -13.56 3.50 -3.80
CA ASP A 89 -14.12 2.26 -4.33
C ASP A 89 -13.93 2.19 -5.86
N ARG A 90 -13.33 1.10 -6.32
CA ARG A 90 -13.02 0.83 -7.74
C ARG A 90 -12.06 1.82 -8.40
N VAL A 91 -11.39 2.69 -7.64
CA VAL A 91 -10.36 3.60 -8.17
C VAL A 91 -8.99 2.92 -8.14
N TRP A 92 -8.25 3.01 -9.25
CA TRP A 92 -6.84 2.58 -9.30
C TRP A 92 -5.94 3.68 -8.74
N LEU A 93 -5.17 3.34 -7.71
CA LEU A 93 -4.24 4.25 -7.04
C LEU A 93 -2.79 3.81 -7.29
N PRO A 94 -1.86 4.78 -7.40
CA PRO A 94 -0.44 4.45 -7.44
C PRO A 94 -0.03 3.77 -6.13
N LEU A 95 0.75 2.69 -6.23
CA LEU A 95 1.30 1.98 -5.08
C LEU A 95 2.83 2.11 -5.08
N PRO A 96 3.43 2.86 -4.14
CA PRO A 96 4.88 2.88 -4.00
C PRO A 96 5.32 1.50 -3.52
N PHE A 97 5.88 0.71 -4.42
CA PHE A 97 6.31 -0.65 -4.12
C PHE A 97 7.83 -0.71 -4.04
N LEU A 98 8.35 -1.16 -2.89
CA LEU A 98 9.78 -1.19 -2.60
C LEU A 98 10.42 -2.49 -3.10
N ARG A 99 11.67 -2.39 -3.54
CA ARG A 99 12.52 -3.55 -3.83
C ARG A 99 13.11 -4.07 -2.52
N PHE A 100 12.95 -5.36 -2.27
CA PHE A 100 13.67 -6.01 -1.17
C PHE A 100 15.13 -6.19 -1.55
N ASN A 101 16.02 -5.74 -0.69
CA ASN A 101 17.47 -5.91 -0.80
C ASN A 101 17.98 -6.68 0.43
N PRO A 102 18.27 -7.99 0.30
CA PRO A 102 18.72 -8.83 1.39
C PRO A 102 19.95 -8.25 2.13
N PRO A 103 20.09 -8.49 3.46
CA PRO A 103 19.24 -9.34 4.27
C PRO A 103 17.96 -8.68 4.78
N ASN A 104 17.90 -7.34 4.94
CA ASN A 104 16.77 -6.64 5.59
C ASN A 104 16.64 -5.17 5.15
N SER A 105 17.08 -4.81 3.95
CA SER A 105 16.95 -3.44 3.45
C SER A 105 15.91 -3.34 2.34
N PHE A 106 15.33 -2.16 2.18
CA PHE A 106 14.40 -1.86 1.11
C PHE A 106 14.94 -0.70 0.29
N LEU A 107 14.96 -0.85 -1.02
CA LEU A 107 15.32 0.20 -1.97
C LEU A 107 14.05 0.70 -2.64
N SER A 108 14.06 1.95 -3.10
CA SER A 108 12.99 2.46 -3.97
C SER A 108 12.84 1.53 -5.17
N GLY A 109 11.63 1.03 -5.39
CA GLY A 109 11.31 0.36 -6.65
C GLY A 109 11.06 1.38 -7.76
N PRO A 110 10.75 0.89 -8.97
CA PRO A 110 10.40 1.77 -10.07
C PRO A 110 9.22 2.71 -9.73
N ASP A 111 9.32 3.94 -10.18
CA ASP A 111 8.26 4.93 -10.06
C ASP A 111 7.17 4.57 -11.09
N ASN A 112 5.99 4.11 -10.66
CA ASN A 112 4.78 3.84 -11.50
C ASN A 112 4.53 2.40 -12.00
N TRP A 113 5.32 1.40 -11.59
CA TRP A 113 5.09 0.00 -12.02
C TRP A 113 4.01 -0.76 -11.23
N ALA A 114 3.53 -0.21 -10.11
CA ALA A 114 2.54 -0.89 -9.26
C ALA A 114 1.32 -0.02 -8.99
N ARG A 115 0.14 -0.64 -9.03
CA ARG A 115 -1.14 -0.01 -8.68
C ARG A 115 -1.97 -0.91 -7.77
N ILE A 116 -2.85 -0.30 -7.01
CA ILE A 116 -3.82 -0.97 -6.14
C ILE A 116 -5.23 -0.49 -6.47
N GLN A 117 -6.18 -1.43 -6.45
CA GLN A 117 -7.61 -1.14 -6.47
C GLN A 117 -8.25 -1.80 -5.26
N ILE A 118 -9.16 -1.07 -4.61
CA ILE A 118 -10.00 -1.60 -3.53
C ILE A 118 -11.44 -1.60 -4.04
N ILE A 119 -12.12 -2.73 -3.90
CA ILE A 119 -13.52 -2.90 -4.28
C ILE A 119 -14.30 -3.31 -3.05
N ARG A 120 -15.34 -2.54 -2.72
CA ARG A 120 -16.34 -2.89 -1.71
C ARG A 120 -17.31 -3.89 -2.31
N LEU A 121 -17.52 -5.01 -1.62
CA LEU A 121 -18.49 -6.01 -2.04
C LEU A 121 -19.88 -5.62 -1.52
N ASP A 122 -20.89 -5.72 -2.39
CA ASP A 122 -22.27 -5.43 -2.01
C ASP A 122 -22.79 -6.42 -0.96
N GLN A 123 -22.27 -7.64 -0.98
CA GLN A 123 -22.47 -8.69 0.01
C GLN A 123 -21.13 -9.37 0.31
N PRO A 124 -20.92 -9.86 1.54
CA PRO A 124 -19.71 -10.62 1.86
C PRO A 124 -19.50 -11.81 0.91
N ASP A 125 -18.24 -12.13 0.62
CA ASP A 125 -17.93 -13.35 -0.15
C ASP A 125 -18.20 -14.63 0.65
N ARG A 126 -17.94 -15.80 0.05
CA ARG A 126 -18.19 -17.11 0.70
C ARG A 126 -17.42 -17.30 2.01
N GLN A 127 -16.33 -16.54 2.23
CA GLN A 127 -15.53 -16.58 3.45
C GLN A 127 -15.87 -15.42 4.41
N GLY A 128 -16.86 -14.60 4.06
CA GLY A 128 -17.29 -13.46 4.87
C GLY A 128 -16.47 -12.18 4.65
N HIS A 129 -15.61 -12.14 3.61
CA HIS A 129 -14.83 -10.94 3.32
C HIS A 129 -15.68 -9.85 2.69
N THR A 130 -15.46 -8.60 3.08
CA THR A 130 -16.26 -7.46 2.59
C THR A 130 -15.53 -6.60 1.55
N LEU A 131 -14.22 -6.79 1.40
CA LEU A 131 -13.40 -6.09 0.42
C LEU A 131 -12.65 -7.07 -0.49
N ARG A 132 -12.48 -6.65 -1.74
CA ARG A 132 -11.49 -7.19 -2.68
C ARG A 132 -10.38 -6.16 -2.88
N ILE A 133 -9.13 -6.58 -2.75
CA ILE A 133 -7.96 -5.75 -3.02
C ILE A 133 -7.19 -6.39 -4.18
N THR A 134 -6.99 -5.63 -5.24
CA THR A 134 -6.24 -6.08 -6.41
C THR A 134 -4.98 -5.24 -6.54
N LEU A 135 -3.82 -5.91 -6.55
CA LEU A 135 -2.55 -5.31 -6.94
C LEU A 135 -2.30 -5.61 -8.41
N ALA A 136 -1.77 -4.64 -9.14
CA ALA A 136 -1.36 -4.79 -10.53
C ALA A 136 0.09 -4.34 -10.66
N PHE A 137 0.94 -5.24 -11.18
CA PHE A 137 2.36 -4.98 -11.44
C PHE A 137 2.62 -5.00 -12.93
N ASP A 138 3.16 -3.91 -13.47
CA ASP A 138 3.78 -3.89 -14.79
C ASP A 138 5.15 -4.59 -14.69
N THR A 139 5.25 -5.74 -15.34
CA THR A 139 6.43 -6.60 -15.29
C THR A 139 7.31 -6.44 -16.53
N GLN A 140 7.04 -5.44 -17.38
CA GLN A 140 7.89 -5.12 -18.52
C GLN A 140 9.28 -4.74 -18.04
N VAL A 141 10.31 -5.41 -18.57
CA VAL A 141 11.69 -5.16 -18.16
C VAL A 141 12.33 -4.21 -19.15
N TYR A 142 12.98 -3.16 -18.63
CA TYR A 142 13.80 -2.26 -19.44
C TYR A 142 15.29 -2.63 -19.38
N PRO A 143 16.00 -2.49 -20.52
CA PRO A 143 17.45 -2.67 -20.54
C PRO A 143 18.14 -1.55 -19.75
N ALA A 144 19.38 -1.81 -19.31
CA ALA A 144 20.21 -0.79 -18.68
C ALA A 144 20.43 0.40 -19.64
N GLY A 145 20.31 1.62 -19.14
CA GLY A 145 20.46 2.84 -19.95
C GLY A 145 19.22 3.22 -20.77
N HIS A 146 18.08 2.52 -20.59
CA HIS A 146 16.81 2.95 -21.16
C HIS A 146 16.43 4.33 -20.62
N GLU A 147 15.92 5.21 -21.49
CA GLU A 147 15.56 6.59 -21.13
C GLU A 147 14.61 6.67 -19.93
N ASN A 148 13.71 5.68 -19.83
CA ASN A 148 12.70 5.57 -18.77
C ASN A 148 12.99 4.44 -17.76
N GLN A 149 14.26 4.09 -17.52
CA GLN A 149 14.65 3.00 -16.61
C GLN A 149 14.15 3.13 -15.16
N GLN A 150 13.72 4.32 -14.73
CA GLN A 150 13.11 4.53 -13.41
C GLN A 150 11.64 4.07 -13.36
N LEU A 151 10.98 3.87 -14.51
CA LEU A 151 9.54 3.57 -14.56
C LEU A 151 9.21 2.09 -14.60
N ALA A 152 10.20 1.23 -14.82
CA ALA A 152 10.01 -0.21 -14.96
C ALA A 152 11.16 -1.00 -14.32
N PRO A 153 10.94 -2.26 -13.93
CA PRO A 153 12.01 -3.15 -13.51
C PRO A 153 13.13 -3.26 -14.55
N ASN A 154 14.37 -3.47 -14.10
CA ASN A 154 15.51 -3.71 -14.97
C ASN A 154 16.15 -5.10 -14.71
N GLN A 155 17.18 -5.44 -15.48
CA GLN A 155 17.85 -6.75 -15.36
C GLN A 155 18.44 -7.04 -13.97
N GLN A 156 18.87 -6.02 -13.23
CA GLN A 156 19.39 -6.20 -11.87
C GLN A 156 18.26 -6.62 -10.93
N ASP A 157 17.06 -6.07 -11.09
CA ASP A 157 15.87 -6.38 -10.27
C ASP A 157 15.41 -7.83 -10.44
N ILE A 158 15.63 -8.40 -11.63
CA ILE A 158 15.38 -9.82 -11.89
C ILE A 158 16.42 -10.67 -11.19
N ALA A 159 17.70 -10.29 -11.28
CA ALA A 159 18.82 -11.04 -10.75
C ALA A 159 18.79 -11.13 -9.22
N THR A 160 18.38 -10.06 -8.53
CA THR A 160 18.18 -10.05 -7.06
C THR A 160 16.88 -10.71 -6.62
N ARG A 161 16.02 -11.17 -7.55
CA ARG A 161 14.64 -11.59 -7.35
C ARG A 161 13.84 -10.52 -6.60
N ALA A 162 13.11 -9.69 -7.33
CA ALA A 162 12.03 -8.89 -6.75
C ALA A 162 10.97 -9.83 -6.12
N GLU A 163 11.20 -10.23 -4.87
CA GLU A 163 10.26 -11.01 -4.08
C GLU A 163 9.28 -10.06 -3.38
N LEU A 164 7.98 -10.37 -3.48
CA LEU A 164 6.97 -9.75 -2.62
C LEU A 164 7.18 -10.25 -1.19
N CYS A 165 7.66 -9.38 -0.30
CA CYS A 165 7.65 -9.64 1.14
C CYS A 165 6.44 -8.93 1.75
N ALA A 166 5.39 -9.69 2.11
CA ALA A 166 4.34 -9.18 2.98
C ALA A 166 4.89 -9.14 4.41
N SER A 167 5.24 -7.95 4.92
CA SER A 167 5.47 -7.77 6.35
C SER A 167 4.11 -7.85 7.06
N ALA A 168 3.79 -8.99 7.67
CA ALA A 168 2.76 -9.03 8.70
C ALA A 168 3.33 -8.41 10.00
N PRO A 169 2.52 -7.66 10.76
CA PRO A 169 2.91 -7.18 12.10
C PRO A 169 3.10 -8.32 13.10
#